data_AF-A0A3P1CYG6-F1
#
_entry.id   AF-A0A3P1CYG6-F1
#
_cell.length_a   1.000
_cell.length_b   1.000
_cell.length_c   1.000
_cell.angle_alpha   90.00
_cell.angle_beta   90.00
_cell.angle_gamma   90.00
#
_symmetry.space_group_name_H-M   'P 1'
#
loop_
_entity.id
_entity.type
_entity.pdbx_description
1 polymer ?
#
loop_
_entity_poly.entity_id
_entity_poly.type
_entity_poly.pdbx_seq_one_letter_code
_entity_poly.pdbx_strand_id
1 'polypeptide(L)'
;MTGLRRLNTRLKRFLMVVILIFLSNTQPVKPFFVLFLEGFKSYQYATPSGGFEDFEMPLKHRTYESVVRRFDAYKHEHPSDTVLYRLFRKDPFLFWRWSDMISSPKYQLPYLNPDSIKEKGNE
;
A
#
# COMPACT_ATOMS: atom_id res chain seq x y z
N MET A 1 12.26 47.00 12.30
CA MET A 1 11.88 45.84 11.46
C MET A 1 10.92 44.96 12.25
N THR A 2 9.66 45.12 11.87
CA THR A 2 8.42 44.36 12.13
C THR A 2 8.46 43.13 13.04
N GLY A 3 7.59 43.19 14.06
CA GLY A 3 7.35 42.17 15.07
C GLY A 3 7.01 40.79 14.51
N LEU A 4 7.77 39.80 14.96
CA LEU A 4 7.41 38.40 14.84
C LEU A 4 6.10 38.17 15.59
N ARG A 5 5.04 37.91 14.82
CA ARG A 5 3.69 37.58 15.31
C ARG A 5 3.75 36.51 16.39
N ARG A 6 3.13 36.80 17.53
CA ARG A 6 2.86 35.84 18.61
C ARG A 6 1.95 34.73 18.06
N LEU A 7 2.54 33.67 17.49
CA LEU A 7 1.77 32.58 16.90
C LEU A 7 0.93 31.92 17.99
N ASN A 8 -0.38 31.77 17.75
CA ASN A 8 -1.32 31.11 18.67
C ASN A 8 -0.83 29.70 19.00
N THR A 9 -0.78 29.33 20.27
CA THR A 9 -0.34 27.99 20.73
C THR A 9 -1.12 26.86 20.06
N ARG A 10 -2.41 27.07 19.74
CA ARG A 10 -3.22 26.10 18.98
C ARG A 10 -2.73 25.94 17.54
N LEU A 11 -2.42 27.06 16.88
CA LEU A 11 -1.88 27.06 15.52
C LEU A 11 -0.49 26.41 15.47
N LYS A 12 0.37 26.68 16.47
CA LYS A 12 1.69 26.03 16.59
C LYS A 12 1.55 24.50 16.69
N ARG A 13 0.65 24.02 17.56
CA ARG A 13 0.39 22.57 17.71
C ARG A 13 -0.13 21.95 16.43
N PHE A 14 -1.07 22.61 15.75
CA PHE A 14 -1.58 22.16 14.46
C PHE A 14 -0.46 22.05 13.41
N LEU A 15 0.35 23.09 13.24
CA LEU A 15 1.47 23.08 12.31
C LEU A 15 2.48 21.99 12.65
N MET A 16 2.76 21.76 13.94
CA MET A 16 3.65 20.68 14.38
C MET A 16 3.12 19.29 13.96
N VAL A 17 1.82 19.04 14.10
CA VAL A 17 1.20 17.79 13.65
C VAL A 17 1.29 17.64 12.13
N VAL A 18 1.00 18.69 11.37
CA VAL A 18 1.10 18.67 9.90
C VAL A 18 2.53 18.40 9.44
N ILE A 19 3.52 19.06 10.06
CA ILE A 19 4.94 18.83 9.77
C ILE A 19 5.32 17.39 10.09
N LEU A 20 4.85 16.84 11.21
CA LEU A 20 5.13 15.45 11.59
C LEU A 20 4.55 14.44 10.59
N ILE A 21 3.33 14.67 10.10
CA ILE A 21 2.71 13.86 9.04
C ILE A 21 3.51 13.97 7.73
N PHE A 22 3.99 15.17 7.39
CA PHE A 22 4.80 15.35 6.19
C PHE A 22 6.16 14.65 6.30
N LEU A 23 6.86 14.82 7.43
CA LEU A 23 8.15 14.19 7.70
C LEU A 23 8.06 12.66 7.75
N SER A 24 6.95 12.09 8.27
CA SER A 24 6.77 10.64 8.32
C SER A 24 6.67 9.98 6.95
N ASN A 25 6.34 10.76 5.91
CA ASN A 25 6.27 10.29 4.52
C ASN A 25 7.62 10.40 3.78
N THR A 26 8.68 10.92 4.42
CA THR A 26 10.00 11.04 3.80
C THR A 26 10.78 9.73 3.85
N GLN A 27 11.63 9.50 2.83
CA GLN A 27 12.41 8.26 2.70
C GLN A 27 13.28 7.89 3.92
N PRO A 28 13.93 8.79 4.67
CA PRO A 28 14.71 8.39 5.84
C PRO A 28 13.86 7.90 7.03
N VAL A 29 12.61 8.37 7.15
CA VAL A 29 11.75 8.06 8.30
C VAL A 29 10.81 6.89 8.01
N LYS A 30 10.39 6.73 6.77
CA LYS A 30 9.43 5.71 6.36
C LYS A 30 9.86 4.26 6.65
N PRO A 31 11.12 3.83 6.43
CA PRO A 31 11.58 2.49 6.81
C PRO A 31 11.44 2.19 8.30
N PHE A 32 11.58 3.21 9.16
CA PHE A 32 11.37 3.05 10.60
C PHE A 32 9.91 2.69 10.90
N PHE A 33 8.95 3.42 10.34
CA PHE A 33 7.53 3.10 10.51
C PHE A 33 7.17 1.71 9.95
N VAL A 34 7.70 1.34 8.79
CA VAL A 34 7.45 0.03 8.19
C VAL A 34 8.01 -1.10 9.07
N LEU A 35 9.24 -0.96 9.56
CA LEU A 35 9.88 -1.99 10.38
C LEU A 35 9.19 -2.14 11.75
N PHE A 36 8.92 -1.02 12.43
CA PHE A 36 8.44 -1.03 13.82
C PHE A 36 6.91 -1.10 13.97
N LEU A 37 6.13 -0.57 13.02
CA LEU A 37 4.66 -0.55 13.12
C LEU A 37 3.96 -1.54 12.18
N GLU A 38 4.55 -1.89 11.03
CA GLU A 38 3.90 -2.81 10.07
C GLU A 38 4.44 -4.25 10.15
N GLY A 39 5.66 -4.44 10.63
CA GLY A 39 6.27 -5.77 10.75
C GLY A 39 6.27 -6.54 9.41
N PHE A 40 6.02 -7.86 9.46
CA PHE A 40 6.01 -8.74 8.29
C PHE A 40 4.69 -8.74 7.52
N LYS A 41 4.09 -7.56 7.30
CA LYS A 41 2.85 -7.45 6.53
C LYS A 41 3.06 -7.90 5.09
N SER A 42 2.23 -8.83 4.63
CA SER A 42 2.13 -9.23 3.23
C SER A 42 0.96 -8.52 2.57
N TYR A 43 1.10 -8.24 1.27
CA TYR A 43 0.01 -7.73 0.45
C TYR A 43 -0.30 -8.75 -0.62
N GLN A 44 -1.54 -9.23 -0.62
CA GLN A 44 -1.99 -10.30 -1.49
C GLN A 44 -2.63 -9.75 -2.76
N TYR A 45 -2.45 -10.49 -3.84
CA TYR A 45 -2.99 -10.21 -5.16
C TYR A 45 -3.55 -11.49 -5.75
N ALA A 46 -4.64 -11.35 -6.50
CA ALA A 46 -5.21 -12.48 -7.22
C ALA A 46 -5.97 -12.01 -8.44
N THR A 47 -6.31 -12.95 -9.31
CA THR A 47 -7.28 -12.74 -10.38
C THR A 47 -8.71 -13.09 -9.94
N PRO A 48 -9.76 -12.60 -10.64
CA PRO A 48 -11.15 -12.94 -10.32
C PRO A 48 -11.46 -14.43 -10.38
N SER A 49 -10.77 -15.15 -11.26
CA SER A 49 -10.94 -16.59 -11.43
C SER A 49 -10.33 -17.40 -10.27
N GLY A 50 -9.36 -16.83 -9.55
CA GLY A 50 -8.50 -17.54 -8.60
C GLY A 50 -7.33 -18.28 -9.24
N GLY A 51 -7.18 -18.25 -10.57
CA GLY A 51 -6.11 -18.96 -11.28
C GLY A 51 -4.71 -18.37 -11.06
N PHE A 52 -4.61 -17.11 -10.67
CA PHE A 52 -3.36 -16.48 -10.23
C PHE A 52 -3.51 -15.96 -8.80
N GLU A 53 -2.59 -16.34 -7.92
CA GLU A 53 -2.44 -15.82 -6.57
C GLU A 53 -0.98 -15.53 -6.25
N ASP A 54 -0.71 -14.38 -5.65
CA ASP A 54 0.64 -13.97 -5.28
C ASP A 54 0.65 -12.95 -4.15
N PHE A 55 1.83 -12.66 -3.59
CA PHE A 55 1.99 -11.67 -2.55
C PHE A 55 3.31 -10.90 -2.64
N GLU A 56 3.26 -9.64 -2.24
CA GLU A 56 4.45 -8.86 -1.93
C GLU A 56 4.74 -8.92 -0.42
N MET A 57 6.02 -8.91 -0.07
CA MET A 57 6.51 -8.80 1.30
C MET A 57 7.78 -7.94 1.27
N PRO A 58 7.67 -6.62 1.55
CA PRO A 58 8.77 -5.68 1.36
C PRO A 58 10.05 -6.08 2.12
N LEU A 59 9.91 -6.58 3.35
CA LEU A 59 11.05 -7.02 4.18
C LEU A 59 11.76 -8.29 3.68
N LYS A 60 11.15 -9.04 2.76
CA LYS A 60 11.73 -10.26 2.15
C LYS A 60 12.07 -10.08 0.67
N HIS A 61 12.26 -8.85 0.21
CA HIS A 61 12.58 -8.52 -1.18
C HIS A 61 11.53 -9.01 -2.21
N ARG A 62 10.33 -9.38 -1.77
CA ARG A 62 9.20 -9.66 -2.67
C ARG A 62 8.48 -8.35 -2.93
N THR A 63 8.74 -7.76 -4.09
CA THR A 63 8.20 -6.45 -4.49
C THR A 63 6.95 -6.60 -5.34
N TYR A 64 6.14 -5.54 -5.39
CA TYR A 64 5.02 -5.44 -6.33
C TYR A 64 5.45 -5.67 -7.79
N GLU A 65 6.60 -5.16 -8.19
CA GLU A 65 7.15 -5.37 -9.54
C GLU A 65 7.37 -6.87 -9.85
N SER A 66 7.83 -7.63 -8.87
CA SER A 66 7.98 -9.09 -9.03
C SER A 66 6.63 -9.80 -9.25
N VAL A 67 5.56 -9.30 -8.60
CA VAL A 67 4.19 -9.80 -8.78
C VAL A 67 3.69 -9.47 -10.18
N VAL A 68 3.86 -8.21 -10.62
CA VAL A 68 3.45 -7.76 -11.96
C VAL A 68 4.14 -8.59 -13.05
N ARG A 69 5.45 -8.83 -12.92
CA ARG A 69 6.19 -9.64 -13.90
C ARG A 69 5.67 -11.09 -13.98
N ARG A 70 5.33 -11.71 -12.85
CA ARG A 70 4.75 -13.06 -12.83
C ARG A 70 3.33 -13.06 -13.39
N PHE A 71 2.55 -12.02 -13.09
CA PHE A 71 1.22 -11.85 -13.63
C PHE A 71 1.23 -11.63 -15.15
N ASP A 72 2.20 -10.87 -15.68
CA ASP A 72 2.37 -10.68 -17.11
C ASP A 72 2.65 -12.01 -17.82
N ALA A 73 3.49 -12.87 -17.24
CA ALA A 73 3.71 -14.22 -17.75
C ALA A 73 2.41 -15.06 -17.73
N TYR A 74 1.67 -15.04 -16.61
CA TYR A 74 0.39 -15.75 -16.47
C TYR A 74 -0.63 -15.33 -17.54
N LYS A 75 -0.75 -14.04 -17.85
CA LYS A 75 -1.67 -13.53 -18.88
C LYS A 75 -1.41 -14.09 -20.29
N HIS A 76 -0.17 -14.46 -20.60
CA HIS A 76 0.15 -15.07 -21.90
C HIS A 76 -0.46 -16.48 -22.03
N GLU A 77 -0.60 -17.20 -20.93
CA GLU A 77 -1.19 -18.55 -20.87
C GLU A 77 -2.70 -18.51 -20.63
N HIS A 78 -3.20 -17.45 -19.99
CA HIS A 78 -4.60 -17.29 -19.60
C HIS A 78 -5.22 -15.98 -20.13
N PRO A 79 -5.52 -15.89 -21.45
CA PRO A 79 -5.98 -14.65 -22.09
C PRO A 79 -7.36 -14.16 -21.60
N SER A 80 -8.15 -15.02 -20.94
CA SER A 80 -9.43 -14.66 -20.33
C SER A 80 -9.30 -14.05 -18.93
N ASP A 81 -8.12 -14.12 -18.30
CA ASP A 81 -7.92 -13.78 -16.89
C ASP A 81 -6.83 -12.71 -16.70
N THR A 82 -7.13 -11.51 -17.19
CA THR A 82 -6.13 -10.46 -17.47
C THR A 82 -6.10 -9.30 -16.48
N VAL A 83 -6.94 -9.34 -15.45
CA VAL A 83 -7.05 -8.26 -14.45
C VAL A 83 -6.50 -8.71 -13.11
N LEU A 84 -5.52 -7.98 -12.59
CA LEU A 84 -4.96 -8.19 -11.26
C LEU A 84 -5.72 -7.38 -10.21
N TYR A 85 -6.16 -8.03 -9.14
CA TYR A 85 -6.82 -7.40 -8.02
C TYR A 85 -5.90 -7.36 -6.81
N ARG A 86 -6.09 -6.34 -5.97
CA ARG A 86 -5.56 -6.33 -4.61
C ARG A 86 -6.56 -6.95 -3.64
N LEU A 87 -6.06 -7.79 -2.74
CA LEU A 87 -6.86 -8.44 -1.69
C LEU A 87 -6.78 -7.69 -0.36
N PHE A 88 -5.94 -6.67 -0.28
CA PHE A 88 -5.77 -5.83 0.91
C PHE A 88 -6.52 -4.50 0.78
N ARG A 89 -6.94 -3.96 1.93
CA ARG A 89 -7.60 -2.66 2.02
C ARG A 89 -6.60 -1.53 2.19
N LYS A 90 -6.97 -0.33 1.71
CA LYS A 90 -6.29 0.91 2.08
C LYS A 90 -6.66 1.23 3.51
N ASP A 91 -5.67 1.57 4.34
CA ASP A 91 -5.87 1.91 5.74
C ASP A 91 -5.54 3.38 5.95
N PRO A 92 -6.54 4.27 6.09
CA PRO A 92 -6.32 5.70 6.27
C PRO A 92 -5.56 6.07 7.54
N PHE A 93 -5.49 5.18 8.55
CA PHE A 93 -4.77 5.48 9.79
C PHE A 93 -3.25 5.34 9.63
N LEU A 94 -2.78 4.68 8.56
CA LEU A 94 -1.36 4.56 8.23
C LEU A 94 -0.88 5.82 7.48
N PHE A 95 -0.84 6.96 8.17
CA PHE A 95 -0.52 8.26 7.57
C PHE A 95 0.88 8.33 6.94
N TRP A 96 1.82 7.51 7.40
CA TRP A 96 3.16 7.35 6.80
C TRP A 96 3.14 6.64 5.43
N ARG A 97 1.97 6.14 4.99
CA ARG A 97 1.76 5.48 3.69
C ARG A 97 0.82 6.23 2.76
N TRP A 98 0.31 7.39 3.16
CA TRP A 98 -0.60 8.16 2.31
C TRP A 98 0.02 8.51 0.96
N SER A 99 1.31 8.87 0.95
CA SER A 99 2.06 9.08 -0.29
C SER A 99 2.01 7.86 -1.22
N ASP A 100 2.23 6.65 -0.69
CA ASP A 100 2.12 5.41 -1.48
C ASP A 100 0.70 5.13 -1.97
N MET A 101 -0.30 5.37 -1.12
CA MET A 101 -1.70 5.10 -1.47
C MET A 101 -2.19 5.92 -2.65
N ILE A 102 -1.54 7.06 -2.89
CA ILE A 102 -1.83 8.00 -3.97
C ILE A 102 -0.95 7.69 -5.19
N SER A 103 0.36 7.50 -5.00
CA SER A 103 1.32 7.40 -6.11
C SER A 103 1.60 5.98 -6.61
N SER A 104 1.46 4.97 -5.75
CA SER A 104 1.91 3.62 -6.08
C SER A 104 0.85 2.86 -6.89
N PRO A 105 1.23 2.23 -8.02
CA PRO A 105 0.29 1.54 -8.90
C PRO A 105 -0.50 0.42 -8.21
N LYS A 106 0.08 -0.27 -7.22
CA LYS A 106 -0.60 -1.34 -6.48
C LYS A 106 -1.87 -0.89 -5.76
N TYR A 107 -1.97 0.39 -5.41
CA TYR A 107 -3.16 0.97 -4.78
C TYR A 107 -4.20 1.47 -5.78
N GLN A 108 -3.86 1.52 -7.06
CA GLN A 108 -4.77 1.83 -8.15
C GLN A 108 -5.50 0.57 -8.64
N LEU A 109 -5.00 -0.61 -8.29
CA LEU A 109 -5.67 -1.89 -8.57
C LEU A 109 -7.06 -1.96 -7.93
N PRO A 110 -8.03 -2.60 -8.61
CA PRO A 110 -9.34 -2.87 -8.05
C PRO A 110 -9.24 -3.77 -6.82
N TYR A 111 -10.12 -3.56 -5.86
CA TYR A 111 -10.18 -4.38 -4.65
C TYR A 111 -11.07 -5.59 -4.88
N LEU A 112 -10.58 -6.76 -4.47
CA LEU A 112 -11.36 -7.98 -4.39
C LEU A 112 -11.42 -8.45 -2.94
N ASN A 113 -12.59 -8.93 -2.51
CA ASN A 113 -12.73 -9.50 -1.17
C ASN A 113 -12.02 -10.86 -1.13
N PRO A 114 -11.02 -11.07 -0.24
CA PRO A 114 -10.31 -12.35 -0.15
C PRO A 114 -11.20 -13.57 0.03
N ASP A 115 -12.34 -13.40 0.71
CA ASP A 115 -13.25 -14.52 0.99
C ASP A 115 -13.90 -15.06 -0.29
N SER A 116 -14.09 -14.23 -1.31
CA SER A 116 -14.66 -14.65 -2.61
C SER A 116 -13.74 -15.55 -3.45
N ILE A 117 -12.43 -15.59 -3.12
CA ILE A 117 -11.47 -16.48 -3.79
C ILE A 117 -11.43 -17.86 -3.13
N LYS A 118 -11.49 -17.90 -1.79
CA LYS A 118 -11.48 -19.16 -1.03
C LYS A 118 -12.66 -20.07 -1.35
N GLU A 119 -13.82 -19.48 -1.66
CA GLU A 119 -15.01 -20.23 -2.05
C GLU A 119 -14.81 -20.97 -3.38
N LYS A 120 -14.11 -20.36 -4.35
CA LYS A 120 -13.85 -20.96 -5.67
C LYS A 120 -12.82 -22.07 -5.67
N GLY A 121 -11.90 -22.07 -4.71
CA GLY A 121 -10.87 -23.11 -4.58
C GLY A 121 -11.37 -24.42 -3.96
N ASN A 122 -12.61 -24.45 -3.44
CA ASN A 122 -13.23 -25.62 -2.82
C ASN A 122 -14.26 -26.32 -3.72
N GLU A 123 -14.44 -25.85 -4.96
CA GLU A 123 -15.27 -26.47 -6.01
C GLU A 123 -14.42 -27.29 -6.97
#